data_AF-A0A7Y8I9L7-F1
#
_entry.id   AF-A0A7Y8I9L7-F1
#
_cell.length_a   1.000
_cell.length_b   1.000
_cell.length_c   1.000
_cell.angle_alpha   90.00
_cell.angle_beta   90.00
_cell.angle_gamma   90.00
#
_symmetry.space_group_name_H-M   'P 1'
#
loop_
_entity.id
_entity.type
_entity.pdbx_description
1 polymer ?
#
loop_
_entity_poly.entity_id
_entity_poly.type
_entity_poly.pdbx_seq_one_letter_code
_entity_poly.pdbx_strand_id
1 'polypeptide(L)'
;MDENSKISYIAIEGVIGAGKTSLARKIKDKLNAQLIVEQFEVNPFLENFYLDRKRYAFQTQMFFLVNRFKQQQELNQENLFTEHL
;
A
#
# COMPACT_ATOMS: atom_id res chain seq x y z
N MET A 1 26.22 15.40 -11.96
CA MET A 1 26.64 15.31 -10.55
C MET A 1 25.48 14.65 -9.83
N ASP A 2 25.73 13.40 -9.47
CA ASP A 2 24.93 12.37 -8.79
C ASP A 2 23.62 11.89 -9.44
N GLU A 3 23.81 10.99 -10.43
CA GLU A 3 22.84 10.02 -10.96
C GLU A 3 22.44 8.95 -9.92
N ASN A 4 22.06 9.35 -8.70
CA ASN A 4 21.49 8.40 -7.75
C ASN A 4 19.97 8.46 -7.86
N SER A 5 19.39 7.69 -8.79
CA SER A 5 17.97 7.36 -8.78
C SER A 5 17.69 6.56 -7.51
N LYS A 6 17.57 7.29 -6.39
CA LYS A 6 17.29 6.76 -5.06
C LYS A 6 15.92 6.10 -5.18
N ILE A 7 15.85 4.79 -4.93
CA ILE A 7 14.58 4.07 -4.98
C ILE A 7 13.66 4.68 -3.91
N SER A 8 12.72 5.53 -4.33
CA SER A 8 11.79 6.22 -3.42
C SER A 8 10.61 5.32 -2.99
N TYR A 9 10.37 4.23 -3.71
CA TYR A 9 9.17 3.40 -3.50
C TYR A 9 9.36 1.96 -4.02
N ILE A 10 8.95 0.97 -3.22
CA ILE A 10 8.94 -0.46 -3.59
C ILE A 10 7.52 -0.99 -3.42
N ALA A 11 6.90 -1.42 -4.51
CA ALA A 11 5.63 -2.16 -4.48
C ALA A 11 5.88 -3.67 -4.42
N ILE A 12 5.15 -4.38 -3.55
CA ILE A 12 5.23 -5.84 -3.41
C ILE A 12 3.91 -6.45 -3.85
N GLU A 13 3.93 -7.14 -4.99
CA GLU A 13 2.76 -7.74 -5.62
C GLU A 13 2.72 -9.26 -5.45
N GLY A 14 1.52 -9.85 -5.56
CA GLY A 14 1.32 -11.30 -5.49
C GLY A 14 -0.04 -11.72 -4.94
N VAL A 15 -0.35 -13.01 -5.06
CA VAL A 15 -1.66 -13.56 -4.66
C VAL A 15 -1.92 -13.47 -3.15
N ILE A 16 -3.19 -13.54 -2.75
CA ILE A 16 -3.60 -13.61 -1.34
C ILE A 16 -2.94 -14.84 -0.69
N GLY A 17 -2.37 -14.68 0.49
CA GLY A 17 -1.66 -15.75 1.19
C GLY A 17 -0.19 -15.96 0.77
N ALA A 18 0.33 -15.24 -0.23
CA ALA A 18 1.72 -15.41 -0.70
C ALA A 18 2.82 -14.88 0.26
N GLY A 19 2.46 -14.36 1.45
CA GLY A 19 3.43 -13.86 2.42
C GLY A 19 3.96 -12.44 2.13
N LYS A 20 3.28 -11.65 1.28
CA LYS A 20 3.68 -10.27 0.91
C LYS A 20 3.96 -9.38 2.10
N THR A 21 3.05 -9.32 3.08
CA THR A 21 3.21 -8.50 4.28
C THR A 21 4.45 -8.90 5.10
N SER A 22 4.73 -10.21 5.18
CA SER A 22 5.93 -10.72 5.86
C SER A 22 7.21 -10.30 5.12
N LEU A 23 7.22 -10.37 3.79
CA LEU A 23 8.33 -9.89 2.97
C LEU A 23 8.52 -8.37 3.13
N ALA A 24 7.44 -7.60 3.08
CA ALA A 24 7.46 -6.15 3.22
C ALA A 24 8.06 -5.72 4.56
N ARG A 25 7.70 -6.38 5.67
CA ARG A 25 8.30 -6.13 6.99
C ARG A 25 9.80 -6.38 7.00
N LYS A 26 10.28 -7.49 6.43
CA LYS A 26 11.72 -7.79 6.33
C LYS A 26 12.49 -6.76 5.50
N ILE A 27 11.90 -6.30 4.39
CA ILE A 27 12.50 -5.26 3.54
C ILE A 27 12.55 -3.92 4.30
N LYS A 28 11.46 -3.56 4.99
CA LYS A 28 11.37 -2.37 5.85
C LYS A 28 12.54 -2.34 6.85
N ASP A 29 12.73 -3.42 7.60
CA ASP A 29 13.78 -3.50 8.63
C ASP A 29 15.19 -3.44 8.02
N LYS A 30 15.41 -4.06 6.86
CA LYS A 30 16.72 -4.07 6.18
C LYS A 30 17.10 -2.72 5.56
N LEU A 31 16.12 -1.96 5.09
CA LEU A 31 16.34 -0.68 4.38
C LEU A 31 16.04 0.56 5.23
N ASN A 32 15.61 0.36 6.49
CA ASN A 32 15.05 1.42 7.34
C ASN A 32 13.97 2.25 6.60
N ALA A 33 13.13 1.56 5.84
CA ALA A 33 12.10 2.20 5.01
C ALA A 33 10.79 2.39 5.80
N GLN A 34 9.89 3.22 5.29
CA GLN A 34 8.50 3.25 5.75
C GLN A 34 7.73 2.06 5.19
N LEU A 35 6.95 1.37 6.03
CA LEU A 35 6.05 0.29 5.59
C LEU A 35 4.64 0.83 5.39
N ILE A 36 4.08 0.55 4.21
CA ILE A 36 2.72 0.92 3.84
C ILE A 36 1.95 -0.36 3.58
N VAL A 37 0.92 -0.61 4.38
CA VAL A 37 0.08 -1.80 4.27
C VAL A 37 -1.24 -1.49 3.59
N GLU A 38 -1.78 -2.50 2.92
CA GLU A 38 -3.15 -2.45 2.43
C GLU A 38 -4.14 -2.32 3.59
N GLN A 39 -5.04 -1.35 3.50
CA GLN A 39 -6.13 -1.19 4.47
C GLN A 39 -7.39 -1.82 3.88
N PHE A 40 -7.45 -3.15 3.81
CA PHE A 40 -8.63 -3.84 3.26
C PHE A 40 -9.80 -3.84 4.25
N GLU A 41 -9.53 -3.80 5.55
CA GLU A 41 -10.55 -3.85 6.61
C GLU A 41 -11.48 -2.63 6.63
N VAL A 42 -11.03 -1.49 6.09
CA VAL A 42 -11.84 -0.26 6.02
C VAL A 42 -12.78 -0.23 4.80
N ASN A 43 -12.73 -1.23 3.92
CA ASN A 43 -13.56 -1.27 2.73
C ASN A 43 -15.00 -1.73 3.08
N PRO A 44 -16.01 -0.84 3.05
CA PRO A 44 -17.37 -1.18 3.48
C PRO A 44 -18.08 -2.17 2.54
N PHE A 45 -17.50 -2.45 1.38
CA PHE A 45 -18.07 -3.37 0.39
C PHE A 45 -17.43 -4.76 0.44
N LEU A 46 -16.34 -4.93 1.19
CA LEU A 46 -15.56 -6.17 1.15
C LEU A 46 -16.33 -7.38 1.68
N GLU A 47 -17.07 -7.23 2.77
CA GLU A 47 -17.93 -8.31 3.30
C GLU A 47 -19.00 -8.70 2.26
N ASN A 48 -19.68 -7.71 1.69
CA ASN A 48 -20.71 -7.92 0.67
C ASN A 48 -20.15 -8.55 -0.62
N PHE A 49 -18.90 -8.26 -0.97
CA PHE A 49 -18.21 -8.88 -2.10
C PHE A 49 -18.01 -10.38 -1.94
N TYR A 50 -17.75 -10.85 -0.72
CA TYR A 50 -17.67 -12.29 -0.44
C TYR A 50 -19.04 -12.98 -0.52
N LEU A 51 -20.14 -12.23 -0.34
CA LEU A 51 -21.51 -12.74 -0.45
C LEU A 51 -22.03 -12.73 -1.90
N ASP A 52 -21.84 -11.62 -2.64
CA ASP A 52 -22.23 -11.49 -4.06
C ASP A 52 -21.18 -10.72 -4.84
N ARG A 53 -20.26 -11.49 -5.43
CA ARG A 53 -19.14 -10.91 -6.15
C ARG A 53 -19.57 -10.07 -7.36
N LYS A 54 -20.62 -10.48 -8.08
CA LYS A 54 -21.04 -9.82 -9.32
C LYS A 54 -21.63 -8.43 -9.02
N ARG A 55 -22.36 -8.32 -7.91
CA ARG A 55 -23.01 -7.07 -7.50
C ARG A 55 -22.05 -6.06 -6.86
N TYR A 56 -21.06 -6.54 -6.09
CA TYR A 56 -20.21 -5.68 -5.27
C TYR A 56 -18.77 -5.53 -5.76
N ALA A 57 -18.35 -6.23 -6.84
CA ALA A 57 -17.00 -6.14 -7.39
C ALA A 57 -16.59 -4.70 -7.72
N PHE A 58 -17.44 -3.96 -8.42
CA PHE A 58 -17.10 -2.61 -8.87
C PHE A 58 -16.81 -1.67 -7.70
N GLN A 59 -17.71 -1.59 -6.72
CA GLN A 59 -17.57 -0.72 -5.56
C GLN A 59 -16.36 -1.11 -4.71
N THR A 60 -16.15 -2.42 -4.52
CA THR A 60 -15.01 -2.95 -3.78
C THR A 60 -13.69 -2.56 -4.43
N GLN A 61 -13.56 -2.76 -5.75
CA GLN A 61 -12.34 -2.43 -6.49
C GLN A 61 -12.11 -0.92 -6.60
N MET A 62 -13.16 -0.13 -6.80
CA MET A 62 -13.05 1.35 -6.79
C MET A 62 -12.60 1.89 -5.43
N PHE A 63 -13.10 1.30 -4.33
CA PHE A 63 -12.64 1.66 -2.99
C PHE A 63 -11.15 1.36 -2.82
N PHE A 64 -10.69 0.16 -3.22
CA PHE A 64 -9.27 -0.18 -3.18
C PHE A 64 -8.42 0.81 -3.97
N LEU A 65 -8.82 1.14 -5.20
CA LEU A 65 -8.11 2.09 -6.06
C LEU A 65 -7.99 3.47 -5.41
N VAL A 66 -9.11 4.04 -4.93
CA VAL A 66 -9.11 5.37 -4.31
C VAL A 66 -8.28 5.37 -3.02
N ASN A 67 -8.37 4.33 -2.21
CA ASN A 67 -7.60 4.24 -0.98
C ASN A 67 -6.09 4.17 -1.26
N ARG A 68 -5.68 3.37 -2.26
CA ARG A 68 -4.27 3.31 -2.70
C ARG A 68 -3.77 4.65 -3.24
N PHE A 69 -4.59 5.34 -4.04
CA PHE A 69 -4.23 6.65 -4.55
C PHE A 69 -4.02 7.67 -3.42
N LYS A 70 -4.90 7.69 -2.42
CA LYS A 70 -4.73 8.56 -1.23
C LYS A 70 -3.44 8.24 -0.46
N GLN A 71 -3.18 6.96 -0.19
CA GLN A 71 -1.93 6.53 0.45
C GLN A 71 -0.70 7.02 -0.33
N GLN A 72 -0.71 6.94 -1.67
CA GLN A 72 0.38 7.43 -2.50
C GLN A 72 0.53 8.96 -2.48
N GLN A 73 -0.57 9.70 -2.45
CA GLN A 73 -0.54 11.17 -2.33
C GLN A 73 0.10 11.59 -1.00
N GLU A 74 -0.20 10.90 0.10
CA GLU A 74 0.38 11.16 1.42
C GLU A 74 1.91 10.94 1.45
N LEU A 75 2.45 10.03 0.64
CA LEU A 75 3.91 9.82 0.53
C LEU A 75 4.63 10.93 -0.23
N ASN A 76 3.95 11.53 -1.20
CA ASN A 76 4.51 12.61 -2.00
C ASN A 76 4.46 13.95 -1.26
N GLN A 77 3.70 14.04 -0.16
CA GLN A 77 3.81 15.18 0.75
C GLN A 77 5.11 15.03 1.54
N GLU A 78 6.08 15.91 1.30
CA GLU A 78 7.32 15.93 2.06
C GLU A 78 7.01 16.05 3.56
N ASN A 79 7.37 15.02 4.32
CA ASN A 79 7.38 15.12 5.76
C ASN A 79 8.52 16.07 6.16
N LEU A 80 8.16 17.31 6.46
CA LEU A 80 9.03 18.39 6.95
C LEU A 80 9.89 18.00 8.18
N PHE A 81 9.61 16.85 8.81
CA PHE A 81 10.26 16.37 10.03
C PHE A 81 11.14 15.12 9.84
N THR A 82 11.34 14.63 8.61
CA THR A 82 12.11 13.37 8.41
C THR A 82 13.63 13.56 8.42
N GLU A 83 14.15 14.80 8.53
CA GLU A 83 15.58 15.06 8.39
C GLU A 83 16.40 15.13 9.69
N HIS A 84 15.84 15.04 10.90
CA HIS A 84 16.65 15.20 12.14
C HIS A 84 16.36 14.20 13.26
N LEU A 85 16.68 12.91 13.05
CA LEU A 85 17.05 11.97 14.11
C LEU A 85 18.17 11.03 13.65
#